data_AF-A0A8T5NXZ2-F1
#
_entry.id   AF-A0A8T5NXZ2-F1
#
_cell.length_a   1.000
_cell.length_b   1.000
_cell.length_c   1.000
_cell.angle_alpha   90.00
_cell.angle_beta   90.00
_cell.angle_gamma   90.00
#
_symmetry.space_group_name_H-M   'P 1'
#
loop_
_entity.id
_entity.type
_entity.pdbx_description
1 polymer ?
#
loop_
_entity_poly.entity_id
_entity_poly.type
_entity_poly.pdbx_seq_one_letter_code
_entity_poly.pdbx_strand_id
1 'polypeptide(L)' 'MVIVQQNSKRKPTGGMHSTMKKMRKHEMGGDAIKTTIGVNKLKKARTKGGNIKLKLRATEFANLIDQIAKTTKKV' A
#
# COMPACT_ATOMS: atom_id res chain seq x y z
N MET A 1 1.35 -14.61 -5.95
CA MET A 1 2.24 -13.84 -6.84
C MET A 1 3.04 -12.87 -5.99
N VAL A 2 4.36 -12.73 -6.20
CA VAL A 2 5.19 -11.82 -5.39
C VAL A 2 5.43 -10.55 -6.18
N ILE A 3 4.99 -9.41 -5.65
CA ILE A 3 5.26 -8.09 -6.23
C ILE A 3 6.65 -7.67 -5.78
N VAL A 4 7.51 -7.27 -6.73
CA VAL A 4 8.87 -6.80 -6.43
C VAL A 4 9.02 -5.37 -6.95
N GLN A 5 9.60 -4.50 -6.12
CA GLN A 5 9.77 -3.07 -6.42
C GLN A 5 11.13 -2.73 -7.06
N GLN A 6 11.93 -3.75 -7.38
CA GLN A 6 13.20 -3.57 -8.08
C GLN A 6 12.96 -3.00 -9.49
N ASN A 7 13.93 -2.27 -10.02
CA ASN A 7 13.93 -1.83 -11.40
C ASN A 7 14.05 -3.03 -12.36
N SER A 8 12.89 -3.56 -12.77
CA SER A 8 12.75 -4.62 -13.77
C SER A 8 12.38 -4.07 -15.15
N LYS A 9 12.13 -2.75 -15.27
CA LYS A 9 11.86 -2.10 -16.55
C LYS A 9 13.15 -2.06 -17.37
N ARG A 10 13.04 -1.78 -18.67
CA ARG A 10 14.21 -1.58 -19.55
C ARG A 10 15.02 -0.35 -19.12
N LYS A 11 16.28 -0.31 -19.56
CA LYS A 11 17.14 0.88 -19.43
C LYS A 11 16.48 2.06 -20.15
N PRO A 12 16.79 3.32 -19.78
CA PRO A 12 16.37 4.49 -20.55
C PRO A 12 16.74 4.40 -22.04
N THR A 13 17.83 3.71 -22.38
CA THR A 13 18.30 3.45 -23.75
C THR A 13 17.58 2.30 -24.45
N GLY A 14 16.64 1.60 -23.80
CA GLY A 14 15.92 0.45 -24.34
C GLY A 14 16.61 -0.90 -24.15
N GLY A 15 17.88 -0.92 -23.74
CA GLY A 15 18.60 -2.17 -23.43
C GLY A 15 17.98 -2.95 -22.25
N MET A 16 18.04 -4.28 -22.29
CA MET A 16 17.61 -5.14 -21.19
C MET A 16 18.59 -5.06 -20.01
N HIS A 17 18.08 -5.08 -18.77
CA HIS A 17 18.93 -5.21 -17.59
C HIS A 17 19.31 -6.67 -17.37
N SER A 18 20.60 -6.95 -17.18
CA SER A 18 21.06 -8.24 -16.67
C SER A 18 21.01 -8.21 -15.14
N THR A 19 20.31 -9.16 -14.52
CA THR A 19 20.19 -9.26 -13.07
C THR A 19 21.27 -10.16 -12.49
N MET A 20 22.20 -9.59 -11.71
CA MET A 20 23.27 -10.36 -11.05
C MET A 20 22.87 -11.02 -9.72
N LYS A 21 21.68 -10.66 -9.18
CA LYS A 21 21.23 -11.10 -7.85
C LYS A 21 19.82 -11.67 -7.89
N LYS A 22 19.52 -12.53 -6.92
CA LYS A 22 18.16 -13.01 -6.62
C LYS A 22 17.34 -11.91 -5.92
N MET A 23 16.01 -11.99 -6.04
CA MET A 23 15.06 -11.10 -5.37
C MET A 23 15.21 -11.17 -3.85
N ARG A 24 15.20 -10.01 -3.18
CA ARG A 24 15.41 -9.92 -1.72
C ARG A 24 14.13 -9.59 -0.98
N LYS A 25 14.05 -10.03 0.28
CA LYS A 25 12.88 -9.81 1.15
C LYS A 25 12.52 -8.33 1.34
N HIS A 26 13.50 -7.43 1.27
CA HIS A 26 13.27 -5.99 1.42
C HIS A 26 12.78 -5.31 0.13
N GLU A 27 12.82 -5.99 -1.02
CA GLU A 27 12.32 -5.50 -2.31
C GLU A 27 10.86 -5.95 -2.56
N MET A 28 10.33 -6.82 -1.70
CA MET A 28 8.98 -7.35 -1.82
C MET A 28 7.94 -6.29 -1.43
N GLY A 29 7.03 -6.03 -2.35
CA GLY A 29 5.79 -5.31 -2.11
C GLY A 29 4.69 -6.23 -1.58
N GLY A 30 3.53 -5.65 -1.32
CA GLY A 30 2.31 -6.39 -1.02
C GLY A 30 1.18 -5.94 -1.94
N ASP A 31 0.20 -6.81 -2.12
CA ASP A 31 -0.96 -6.50 -2.96
C ASP A 31 -1.73 -5.29 -2.42
N ALA A 32 -2.20 -4.48 -3.36
CA ALA A 32 -3.11 -3.37 -3.10
C ALA A 32 -4.44 -3.93 -2.58
N ILE A 33 -5.00 -3.27 -1.57
CA ILE A 33 -6.35 -3.58 -1.13
C ILE A 33 -7.32 -2.63 -1.82
N LYS A 34 -8.28 -3.23 -2.53
CA LYS A 34 -9.42 -2.52 -3.08
C LYS A 34 -10.40 -2.28 -1.92
N THR A 35 -10.28 -1.12 -1.28
CA THR A 35 -11.17 -0.69 -0.21
C THR A 35 -12.56 -0.40 -0.76
N THR A 36 -13.60 -0.96 -0.15
CA THR A 36 -15.00 -0.75 -0.54
C THR A 36 -15.78 -0.04 0.57
N ILE A 37 -16.95 0.51 0.25
CA ILE A 37 -17.86 1.07 1.26
C ILE A 37 -18.64 -0.10 1.90
N GLY A 38 -18.74 -0.13 3.24
CA GLY A 38 -19.48 -1.15 3.97
C GLY A 38 -18.86 -1.49 5.34
N VAL A 39 -19.41 -2.49 6.02
CA VAL A 39 -19.08 -2.84 7.42
C VAL A 39 -17.58 -2.82 7.69
N ASN A 40 -17.19 -2.10 8.76
CA ASN A 40 -15.79 -1.84 9.08
C ASN A 40 -14.98 -3.14 9.23
N LYS A 41 -14.03 -3.35 8.33
CA LYS A 41 -13.15 -4.53 8.29
C LYS A 41 -11.70 -4.09 8.17
N LEU A 42 -10.93 -4.31 9.23
CA LEU A 42 -9.51 -3.97 9.32
C LEU A 42 -8.66 -5.24 9.42
N LYS A 43 -7.59 -5.31 8.62
CA LYS A 43 -6.58 -6.36 8.71
C LYS A 43 -5.28 -5.78 9.27
N LYS A 44 -4.78 -6.32 10.37
CA LYS A 44 -3.44 -6.00 10.89
C LYS A 44 -2.37 -6.74 10.07
N ALA A 45 -1.38 -6.03 9.54
CA ALA A 45 -0.27 -6.64 8.79
C ALA A 45 1.08 -6.19 9.36
N ARG A 46 1.91 -7.17 9.77
CA ARG A 46 3.28 -6.92 10.22
C ARG A 46 4.18 -6.57 9.03
N THR A 47 5.03 -5.57 9.22
CA THR A 47 5.96 -5.04 8.21
C THR A 47 7.41 -5.17 8.69
N LYS A 48 8.37 -4.70 7.87
CA LYS A 48 9.81 -4.73 8.19
C LYS A 48 10.06 -4.00 9.51
N GLY A 49 10.92 -4.55 10.36
CA GLY A 49 11.25 -3.96 11.66
C GLY A 49 10.21 -4.17 12.76
N GLY A 50 9.15 -4.96 12.52
CA GLY A 50 8.14 -5.24 13.56
C GLY A 50 6.95 -4.27 13.59
N ASN A 51 6.98 -3.23 12.77
CA ASN A 51 5.89 -2.26 12.66
C ASN A 51 4.60 -2.90 12.11
N ILE A 52 3.46 -2.29 12.42
CA ILE A 52 2.14 -2.76 11.99
C ILE A 52 1.51 -1.73 11.05
N LYS A 53 1.08 -2.17 9.87
CA LYS A 53 0.19 -1.39 9.00
C LYS A 53 -1.22 -1.94 9.11
N LEU A 54 -2.19 -1.04 9.29
CA LEU A 54 -3.61 -1.37 9.23
C LEU A 54 -4.07 -1.28 7.78
N LYS A 55 -4.59 -2.40 7.30
CA LYS A 55 -5.06 -2.60 5.93
C LYS A 55 -6.58 -2.57 5.96
N LEU A 56 -7.16 -1.44 5.55
CA LEU A 56 -8.60 -1.25 5.46
C LEU A 56 -9.18 -2.12 4.34
N ARG A 57 -10.27 -2.86 4.57
CA ARG A 57 -11.02 -3.56 3.51
C ARG A 57 -12.34 -2.88 3.22
N ALA A 58 -13.05 -2.48 4.26
CA ALA A 58 -14.28 -1.71 4.12
C ALA A 58 -14.48 -0.80 5.32
N THR A 59 -15.12 0.36 5.09
CA THR A 59 -15.58 1.29 6.12
C THR A 59 -16.85 2.00 5.67
N GLU A 60 -17.71 2.33 6.62
CA GLU A 60 -18.91 3.16 6.41
C GLU A 60 -18.66 4.61 6.75
N PHE A 61 -17.76 4.86 7.71
CA PHE A 61 -17.53 6.17 8.28
C PHE A 61 -16.15 6.72 7.90
N ALA A 62 -16.07 8.04 7.75
CA ALA A 62 -14.88 8.85 7.57
C ALA A 62 -14.93 10.09 8.47
N ASN A 63 -13.75 10.59 8.86
CA ASN A 63 -13.68 11.88 9.53
C ASN A 63 -13.48 12.95 8.45
N LEU A 64 -14.49 13.81 8.27
CA LEU A 64 -14.48 14.91 7.31
C LEU A 64 -14.20 16.22 8.03
N ILE A 65 -13.40 17.08 7.39
CA ILE A 65 -13.06 18.42 7.88
C ILE A 65 -13.61 19.43 6.89
N ASP A 66 -14.52 20.28 7.36
CA ASP A 66 -14.98 21.45 6.61
C ASP A 66 -13.96 22.57 6.80
N GLN A 67 -13.14 22.84 5.78
CA GLN A 67 -12.05 23.82 5.87
C GLN A 67 -12.54 25.25 6.14
N ILE A 68 -13.71 25.62 5.60
CA ILE A 68 -14.30 26.96 5.76
C ILE A 68 -14.84 27.14 7.19
N ALA A 69 -15.62 26.17 7.67
CA ALA A 69 -16.19 26.21 9.01
C ALA A 69 -15.18 25.83 10.12
N LYS A 70 -14.00 25.30 9.73
CA LYS A 70 -12.99 24.72 10.63
C LYS A 70 -13.56 23.70 11.61
N THR A 71 -14.60 22.97 11.21
CA THR A 71 -15.22 21.92 12.04
C THR A 71 -14.87 20.54 11.49
N THR A 72 -14.75 19.56 12.40
CA THR A 72 -14.52 18.16 12.05
C THR A 72 -15.71 17.34 12.49
N LYS A 73 -16.27 16.53 11.59
CA LYS A 73 -17.39 15.64 11.88
C LYS A 73 -17.07 14.22 11.40
N LYS A 74 -17.49 13.23 12.17
CA LYS A 74 -17.48 11.83 11.75
C LYS A 74 -18.77 11.57 11.00
N VAL A 75 -18.65 11.27 9.72
CA VAL A 75 -19.77 11.01 8.79
C VAL A 75 -19.65 9.61 8.25
#